data_AF-A0A965UPR2-F1
#
_entry.id   AF-A0A965UPR2-F1
#
_cell.length_a   1.000
_cell.length_b   1.000
_cell.length_c   1.000
_cell.angle_alpha   90.00
_cell.angle_beta   90.00
_cell.angle_gamma   90.00
#
_symmetry.space_group_name_H-M   'P 1'
#
loop_
_entity.id
_entity.type
_entity.pdbx_description
1 polymer ?
#
loop_
_entity_poly.entity_id
_entity_poly.type
_entity_poly.pdbx_seq_one_letter_code
_entity_poly.pdbx_strand_id
1 'polypeptide(L)'
;MNERQTLEELMRSFRFHKNPILNWIYGELNYFSYAYLNVKWNLKNRLQTLIRGYSDSDCWNLPQSTARFILPRIKHLRKNYNSLSNRHHLVVDDKIVPYVADEKNLEYSQEHGDFIDKSINKNISLSKEEYENVLDEIIFALEFLLLEDDPKAQIDKLYEVYPLGFDPVRDRKMLLTKEEDGKYSVEIESKNNIQPDYSKLNKAFERQRNGLLLLGLYFRDLWD
;
A
#
# COMPACT_ATOMS: atom_id res chain seq x y z
N MET A 1 -3.68 -58.89 7.48
CA MET A 1 -3.57 -57.63 8.24
C MET A 1 -4.06 -56.51 7.33
N ASN A 2 -5.19 -55.88 7.64
CA ASN A 2 -5.71 -54.75 6.88
C ASN A 2 -4.99 -53.49 7.39
N GLU A 3 -3.92 -53.09 6.70
CA GLU A 3 -3.28 -51.80 6.96
C GLU A 3 -4.25 -50.70 6.52
N ARG A 4 -4.80 -49.98 7.51
CA ARG A 4 -5.58 -48.77 7.26
C ARG A 4 -4.61 -47.70 6.75
N GLN A 5 -4.58 -47.50 5.45
CA GLN A 5 -3.86 -46.38 4.85
C GLN A 5 -4.50 -45.06 5.32
N THR A 6 -3.66 -44.13 5.74
CA THR A 6 -4.10 -42.79 6.09
C THR A 6 -4.51 -42.01 4.84
N LEU A 7 -5.45 -41.06 4.98
CA LEU A 7 -5.94 -40.25 3.84
C LEU A 7 -4.78 -39.57 3.09
N GLU A 8 -3.73 -39.16 3.81
CA GLU A 8 -2.53 -38.56 3.24
C GLU A 8 -1.69 -39.51 2.40
N GLU A 9 -1.59 -40.79 2.77
CA GLU A 9 -0.87 -41.82 2.00
C GLU A 9 -1.62 -42.19 0.72
N LEU A 10 -2.95 -42.27 0.79
CA LEU A 10 -3.81 -42.35 -0.39
C LEU A 10 -3.60 -41.12 -1.28
N MET A 11 -3.65 -39.91 -0.73
CA MET A 11 -3.44 -38.68 -1.51
C MET A 11 -2.06 -38.60 -2.17
N ARG A 12 -1.02 -39.17 -1.57
CA ARG A 12 0.32 -39.26 -2.17
C ARG A 12 0.39 -40.24 -3.34
N SER A 13 -0.25 -41.40 -3.24
CA SER A 13 -0.20 -42.44 -4.28
C SER A 13 -0.91 -42.00 -5.57
N PHE A 14 -1.98 -41.22 -5.44
CA PHE A 14 -2.73 -40.73 -6.60
C PHE A 14 -2.12 -39.51 -7.31
N ARG A 15 -1.25 -38.74 -6.65
CA ARG A 15 -0.60 -37.54 -7.24
C ARG A 15 0.33 -37.85 -8.42
N PHE A 16 0.71 -39.13 -8.60
CA PHE A 16 1.64 -39.58 -9.64
C PHE A 16 1.01 -40.50 -10.70
N HIS A 17 -0.32 -40.66 -10.70
CA HIS A 17 -0.99 -41.49 -11.71
C HIS A 17 -1.30 -40.72 -13.00
N LYS A 18 -0.89 -41.31 -14.15
CA LYS A 18 -1.12 -40.78 -15.51
C LYS A 18 -2.58 -40.86 -15.99
N ASN A 19 -3.53 -41.16 -15.11
CA ASN A 19 -4.92 -41.40 -15.49
C ASN A 19 -5.71 -40.07 -15.49
N PRO A 20 -6.16 -39.57 -16.66
CA PRO A 20 -6.77 -38.25 -16.79
C PRO A 20 -8.07 -38.09 -15.99
N ILE A 21 -8.84 -39.16 -15.79
CA ILE A 21 -10.09 -39.13 -15.02
C ILE A 21 -9.81 -38.92 -13.52
N LEU A 22 -8.82 -39.62 -12.98
CA LEU A 22 -8.42 -39.45 -11.58
C LEU A 22 -7.86 -38.03 -11.36
N ASN A 23 -6.98 -37.54 -12.24
CA ASN A 23 -6.48 -36.17 -12.14
C ASN A 23 -7.60 -35.11 -12.21
N TRP A 24 -8.63 -35.33 -13.02
CA TRP A 24 -9.80 -34.46 -13.07
C TRP A 24 -10.57 -34.46 -11.74
N ILE A 25 -10.87 -35.64 -11.17
CA ILE A 25 -11.52 -35.76 -9.85
C ILE A 25 -10.67 -35.10 -8.75
N TYR A 26 -9.35 -35.24 -8.79
CA TYR A 26 -8.44 -34.55 -7.87
C TYR A 26 -8.45 -33.03 -8.04
N GLY A 27 -8.52 -32.54 -9.27
CA GLY A 27 -8.70 -31.12 -9.57
C GLY A 27 -9.96 -30.56 -8.93
N GLU A 28 -11.09 -31.26 -9.11
CA GLU A 28 -12.38 -30.88 -8.52
C GLU A 28 -12.37 -30.93 -6.99
N LEU A 29 -11.88 -32.01 -6.37
CA LEU A 29 -11.80 -32.11 -4.92
C LEU A 29 -10.89 -31.05 -4.30
N ASN A 30 -9.76 -30.76 -4.93
CA ASN A 30 -8.89 -29.65 -4.51
C ASN A 30 -9.62 -28.32 -4.65
N TYR A 31 -10.31 -28.07 -5.76
CA TYR A 31 -11.12 -26.87 -5.95
C TYR A 31 -12.16 -26.69 -4.84
N PHE A 32 -12.92 -27.74 -4.50
CA PHE A 32 -13.89 -27.70 -3.39
C PHE A 32 -13.22 -27.48 -2.03
N SER A 33 -12.07 -28.10 -1.78
CA SER A 33 -11.30 -27.89 -0.55
C SER A 33 -10.83 -26.44 -0.43
N TYR A 34 -10.28 -25.86 -1.50
CA TYR A 34 -9.87 -24.46 -1.53
C TYR A 34 -11.07 -23.52 -1.39
N ALA A 35 -12.19 -23.82 -2.05
CA ALA A 35 -13.42 -23.06 -1.92
C ALA A 35 -13.96 -23.08 -0.47
N TYR A 36 -13.98 -24.26 0.17
CA TYR A 36 -14.38 -24.41 1.57
C TYR A 36 -13.47 -23.63 2.51
N LEU A 37 -12.15 -23.74 2.34
CA LEU A 37 -11.18 -22.98 3.12
C LEU A 37 -11.42 -21.47 2.94
N ASN A 38 -11.58 -20.99 1.72
CA ASN A 38 -11.87 -19.58 1.45
C ASN A 38 -13.16 -19.10 2.12
N VAL A 39 -14.24 -19.89 2.07
CA VAL A 39 -15.50 -19.56 2.74
C VAL A 39 -15.32 -19.52 4.27
N LYS A 40 -14.62 -20.51 4.84
CA LYS A 40 -14.32 -20.56 6.28
C LYS A 40 -13.49 -19.36 6.73
N TRP A 41 -12.45 -19.01 5.98
CA TRP A 41 -11.61 -17.85 6.27
C TRP A 41 -12.38 -16.55 6.16
N ASN A 42 -13.22 -16.38 5.13
CA ASN A 42 -14.09 -15.22 4.99
C ASN A 42 -15.09 -15.09 6.15
N LEU A 43 -15.70 -16.19 6.57
CA LEU A 43 -16.63 -16.19 7.70
C LEU A 43 -15.92 -15.86 9.02
N LYS A 44 -14.74 -16.44 9.24
CA LYS A 44 -13.89 -16.14 10.40
C LYS A 44 -13.52 -14.65 10.43
N ASN A 45 -13.05 -14.10 9.32
CA ASN A 45 -12.66 -12.68 9.24
C ASN A 45 -13.85 -11.77 9.56
N ARG A 46 -15.03 -12.03 8.96
CA ARG A 46 -16.26 -11.26 9.25
C ARG A 46 -16.66 -11.33 10.72
N LEU A 47 -16.60 -12.51 11.33
CA LEU A 47 -16.93 -12.71 12.73
C LEU A 47 -15.94 -11.97 13.65
N GLN A 48 -14.64 -12.03 13.33
CA GLN A 48 -13.60 -11.32 14.07
C GLN A 48 -13.81 -9.80 13.99
N THR A 49 -14.08 -9.26 12.81
CA THR A 49 -14.40 -7.83 12.65
C THR A 49 -15.62 -7.43 13.47
N LEU A 50 -16.66 -8.26 13.52
CA LEU A 50 -17.87 -7.97 14.32
C LEU A 50 -17.62 -8.01 15.83
N ILE A 51 -16.84 -8.98 16.33
CA ILE A 51 -16.65 -9.18 17.78
C ILE A 51 -15.54 -8.29 18.33
N ARG A 52 -14.45 -8.11 17.57
CA ARG A 52 -13.21 -7.44 18.04
C ARG A 52 -12.96 -6.10 17.37
N GLY A 53 -13.63 -5.79 16.26
CA GLY A 53 -13.39 -4.59 15.45
C GLY A 53 -12.31 -4.75 14.37
N TYR A 54 -11.51 -5.82 14.41
CA TYR A 54 -10.47 -6.14 13.43
C TYR A 54 -10.37 -7.65 13.17
N SER A 55 -9.93 -8.03 11.98
CA SER A 55 -9.68 -9.43 11.59
C SER A 55 -8.20 -9.78 11.53
N ASP A 56 -7.86 -11.07 11.54
CA ASP A 56 -6.45 -11.47 11.39
C ASP A 56 -5.87 -10.93 10.06
N SER A 57 -6.68 -10.90 9.01
CA SER A 57 -6.31 -10.33 7.71
C SER A 57 -5.94 -8.84 7.78
N ASP A 58 -6.58 -8.08 8.66
CA ASP A 58 -6.24 -6.67 8.88
C ASP A 58 -4.89 -6.52 9.58
N CYS A 59 -4.48 -7.49 10.39
CA CYS A 59 -3.16 -7.50 11.02
C CYS A 59 -2.04 -7.83 10.01
N TRP A 60 -2.32 -8.69 9.02
CA TRP A 60 -1.36 -9.00 7.95
C TRP A 60 -1.19 -7.83 6.97
N ASN A 61 -2.23 -7.00 6.80
CA ASN A 61 -2.22 -5.83 5.91
C ASN A 61 -2.43 -4.53 6.69
N LEU A 62 -1.71 -4.41 7.80
CA LEU A 62 -1.93 -3.35 8.79
C LEU A 62 -1.88 -1.93 8.19
N PRO A 63 -0.90 -1.55 7.34
CA PRO A 63 -0.85 -0.20 6.78
C PRO A 63 -2.12 0.15 5.98
N GLN A 64 -2.63 -0.79 5.19
CA GLN A 64 -3.80 -0.63 4.34
C GLN A 64 -5.09 -0.60 5.18
N SER A 65 -5.22 -1.47 6.16
CA SER A 65 -6.38 -1.45 7.06
C SER A 65 -6.42 -0.16 7.89
N THR A 66 -5.26 0.31 8.38
CA THR A 66 -5.13 1.62 9.03
C THR A 66 -5.46 2.77 8.07
N ALA A 67 -5.00 2.73 6.83
CA ALA A 67 -5.33 3.74 5.83
C ALA A 67 -6.83 3.79 5.52
N ARG A 68 -7.51 2.64 5.36
CA ARG A 68 -8.98 2.56 5.17
C ARG A 68 -9.73 3.18 6.34
N PHE A 69 -9.20 3.05 7.55
CA PHE A 69 -9.79 3.64 8.74
C PHE A 69 -9.56 5.16 8.82
N ILE A 70 -8.34 5.63 8.59
CA ILE A 70 -7.95 7.04 8.78
C ILE A 70 -8.49 7.92 7.64
N LEU A 71 -8.41 7.46 6.39
CA LEU A 71 -8.73 8.24 5.19
C LEU A 71 -10.09 8.98 5.21
N PRO A 72 -11.23 8.35 5.54
CA PRO A 72 -12.52 9.07 5.56
C PRO A 72 -12.56 10.18 6.61
N ARG A 73 -11.84 10.03 7.73
CA ARG A 73 -11.78 11.02 8.80
C ARG A 73 -10.95 12.23 8.39
N ILE A 74 -9.81 12.02 7.74
CA ILE A 74 -8.99 13.11 7.21
C ILE A 74 -9.73 13.85 6.09
N LYS A 75 -10.44 13.14 5.21
CA LYS A 75 -11.32 13.78 4.20
C LYS A 75 -12.43 14.61 4.82
N HIS A 76 -12.99 14.16 5.95
CA HIS A 76 -13.98 14.93 6.69
C HIS A 76 -13.36 16.19 7.32
N LEU A 77 -12.19 16.05 7.95
CA LEU A 77 -11.43 17.15 8.53
C LEU A 77 -11.05 18.20 7.48
N ARG A 78 -10.63 17.76 6.29
CA ARG A 78 -10.32 18.61 5.13
C ARG A 78 -11.52 19.45 4.66
N LYS A 79 -12.74 18.93 4.78
CA LYS A 79 -13.98 19.62 4.41
C LYS A 79 -14.50 20.55 5.50
N ASN A 80 -14.37 20.15 6.76
CA ASN A 80 -14.94 20.84 7.93
C ASN A 80 -13.83 21.54 8.74
N TYR A 81 -13.07 22.39 8.05
CA TYR A 81 -11.94 23.10 8.65
C TYR A 81 -12.39 23.96 9.84
N ASN A 82 -11.98 23.58 11.06
CA ASN A 82 -12.37 24.25 12.30
C ASN A 82 -11.17 24.59 13.21
N SER A 83 -9.92 24.28 12.84
CA SER A 83 -8.75 24.60 13.66
C SER A 83 -7.53 24.99 12.85
N LEU A 84 -6.78 25.98 13.34
CA LEU A 84 -5.39 26.21 12.96
C LEU A 84 -4.53 25.17 13.67
N SER A 85 -3.59 24.55 12.96
CA SER A 85 -2.62 23.63 13.54
C SER A 85 -1.27 24.32 13.65
N ASN A 86 -0.54 24.03 14.73
CA ASN A 86 0.81 24.54 14.91
C ASN A 86 1.75 23.90 13.88
N ARG A 87 2.77 24.65 13.49
CA ARG A 87 3.81 24.20 12.58
C ARG A 87 4.68 23.19 13.32
N HIS A 88 4.62 21.95 12.86
CA HIS A 88 5.48 20.85 13.33
C HIS A 88 6.53 20.45 12.28
N HIS A 89 6.57 21.15 11.14
CA HIS A 89 7.50 20.86 10.05
C HIS A 89 7.93 22.12 9.30
N LEU A 90 9.07 22.01 8.62
CA LEU A 90 9.57 22.95 7.64
C LEU A 90 9.84 22.23 6.32
N VAL A 91 9.62 22.93 5.22
CA VAL A 91 10.00 22.46 3.89
C VAL A 91 11.34 23.13 3.54
N VAL A 92 12.41 22.33 3.47
CA VAL A 92 13.76 22.77 3.10
C VAL A 92 14.21 21.89 1.93
N ASP A 93 14.55 22.49 0.79
CA ASP A 93 14.96 21.79 -0.43
C ASP A 93 13.99 20.65 -0.84
N ASP A 94 12.68 20.95 -0.87
CA ASP A 94 11.58 20.00 -1.14
C ASP A 94 11.48 18.82 -0.15
N LYS A 95 12.22 18.85 0.95
CA LYS A 95 12.17 17.84 2.01
C LYS A 95 11.45 18.38 3.24
N ILE A 96 10.63 17.51 3.82
CA ILE A 96 9.90 17.81 5.04
C ILE A 96 10.79 17.46 6.23
N VAL A 97 11.17 18.48 6.98
CA VAL A 97 12.02 18.38 8.17
C VAL A 97 11.17 18.66 9.41
N PRO A 98 11.24 17.84 10.46
CA PRO A 98 10.54 18.12 11.71
C PRO A 98 11.02 19.44 12.31
N TYR A 99 10.08 20.21 12.85
CA TYR A 99 10.36 21.50 13.45
C TYR A 99 9.73 21.60 14.83
N VAL A 100 10.51 22.17 15.75
CA VAL A 100 10.12 22.47 17.12
C VAL A 100 10.55 23.90 17.39
N ALA A 101 9.58 24.75 17.73
CA ALA A 101 9.85 26.14 18.07
C ALA A 101 10.63 26.25 19.38
N ASP A 102 11.61 27.14 19.44
CA ASP A 102 12.28 27.53 20.69
C ASP A 102 11.58 28.77 21.24
N GLU A 103 11.10 28.69 22.49
CA GLU A 103 10.38 29.76 23.18
C GLU A 103 11.11 31.11 23.14
N LYS A 104 12.46 31.09 23.12
CA LYS A 104 13.29 32.30 23.10
C LYS A 104 13.24 33.06 21.76
N ASN A 105 12.85 32.38 20.69
CA ASN A 105 12.81 32.94 19.34
C ASN A 105 11.40 33.40 18.93
N LEU A 106 10.41 33.22 19.80
CA LEU A 106 9.02 33.56 19.52
C LEU A 106 8.73 35.02 19.87
N GLU A 107 8.19 35.75 18.90
CA GLU A 107 7.67 37.10 19.09
C GLU A 107 6.22 37.19 18.66
N TYR A 108 5.39 37.80 19.51
CA TYR A 108 3.99 38.03 19.17
C TYR A 108 3.85 39.19 18.19
N SER A 109 3.25 38.93 17.03
CA SER A 109 2.92 39.97 16.05
C SER A 109 1.49 40.44 16.24
N GLN A 110 1.32 41.73 16.56
CA GLN A 110 -0.01 42.35 16.71
C GLN A 110 -0.79 42.42 15.38
N GLU A 111 -0.10 42.45 14.24
CA GLU A 111 -0.74 42.51 12.91
C GLU A 111 -1.41 41.19 12.51
N HIS A 112 -0.84 40.06 12.94
CA HIS A 112 -1.33 38.73 12.60
C HIS A 112 -2.07 38.05 13.75
N GLY A 113 -1.96 38.58 14.97
CA GLY A 113 -2.57 37.99 16.16
C GLY A 113 -1.97 36.64 16.54
N ASP A 114 -0.71 36.37 16.13
CA ASP A 114 -0.03 35.09 16.30
C ASP A 114 1.47 35.30 16.61
N PHE A 115 2.11 34.25 17.10
CA PHE A 115 3.55 34.21 17.33
C PHE A 115 4.31 33.90 16.04
N ILE A 116 5.38 34.64 15.81
CA ILE A 116 6.34 34.46 14.72
C ILE A 116 7.63 33.92 15.33
N ASP A 117 8.21 32.87 14.73
CA ASP A 117 9.57 32.46 15.06
C ASP A 117 10.57 33.28 14.22
N LYS A 118 11.45 34.03 14.90
CA LYS A 118 12.47 34.88 14.29
C LYS A 118 13.49 34.14 13.43
N SER A 119 13.82 32.90 13.79
CA SER A 119 14.86 32.13 13.11
C SER A 119 14.46 31.77 11.68
N ILE A 120 13.17 31.56 11.47
CA ILE A 120 12.57 31.17 10.19
C ILE A 120 11.70 32.27 9.57
N ASN A 121 11.39 33.33 10.32
CA ASN A 121 10.51 34.43 9.95
C ASN A 121 9.13 33.94 9.45
N LYS A 122 8.53 32.99 10.17
CA LYS A 122 7.22 32.39 9.85
C LYS A 122 6.35 32.29 11.08
N ASN A 123 5.03 32.35 10.86
CA ASN A 123 4.04 32.11 11.90
C ASN A 123 4.13 30.67 12.42
N ILE A 124 3.91 30.51 13.72
CA ILE A 124 3.79 29.20 14.36
C ILE A 124 2.53 28.52 13.87
N SER A 125 1.39 29.19 13.78
CA SER A 125 0.20 28.57 13.24
C SER A 125 0.30 28.46 11.72
N LEU A 126 -0.07 27.31 11.16
CA LEU A 126 -0.24 27.18 9.72
C LEU A 126 -1.40 28.05 9.25
N SER A 127 -1.25 28.64 8.07
CA SER A 127 -2.39 29.24 7.37
C SER A 127 -3.39 28.15 6.98
N LYS A 128 -4.63 28.56 6.68
CA LYS A 128 -5.66 27.64 6.19
C LYS A 128 -5.17 26.88 4.95
N GLU A 129 -4.59 27.59 3.98
CA GLU A 129 -4.08 27.00 2.74
C GLU A 129 -2.92 26.03 3.00
N GLU A 130 -2.00 26.37 3.92
CA GLU A 130 -0.89 25.49 4.27
C GLU A 130 -1.40 24.20 4.92
N TYR A 131 -2.35 24.28 5.85
CA TYR A 131 -2.90 23.10 6.51
C TYR A 131 -3.74 22.25 5.56
N GLU A 132 -4.50 22.89 4.66
CA GLU A 132 -5.21 22.19 3.60
C GLU A 132 -4.25 21.40 2.70
N ASN A 133 -3.12 21.99 2.31
CA ASN A 133 -2.08 21.29 1.55
C ASN A 133 -1.49 20.11 2.33
N VAL A 134 -1.24 20.27 3.64
CA VAL A 134 -0.78 19.16 4.50
C VAL A 134 -1.78 18.00 4.48
N LEU A 135 -3.08 18.30 4.63
CA LEU A 135 -4.12 17.28 4.59
C LEU A 135 -4.23 16.63 3.21
N ASP A 136 -4.08 17.39 2.13
CA ASP A 136 -4.14 16.88 0.76
C ASP A 136 -2.95 15.93 0.46
N GLU A 137 -1.75 16.23 0.97
CA GLU A 137 -0.59 15.33 0.89
C GLU A 137 -0.81 14.02 1.69
N ILE A 138 -1.40 14.12 2.88
CA ILE A 138 -1.73 12.93 3.68
C ILE A 138 -2.81 12.09 2.98
N ILE A 139 -3.86 12.73 2.44
CA ILE A 139 -4.93 12.05 1.69
C ILE A 139 -4.33 11.32 0.49
N PHE A 140 -3.47 12.00 -0.28
CA PHE A 140 -2.79 11.38 -1.41
C PHE A 140 -1.99 10.14 -0.99
N ALA A 141 -1.18 10.25 0.07
CA ALA A 141 -0.36 9.14 0.54
C ALA A 141 -1.19 7.92 0.95
N LEU A 142 -2.30 8.15 1.65
CA LEU A 142 -3.21 7.08 2.07
C LEU A 142 -3.97 6.47 0.88
N GLU A 143 -4.43 7.28 -0.08
CA GLU A 143 -5.06 6.78 -1.30
C GLU A 143 -4.11 5.96 -2.16
N PHE A 144 -2.87 6.43 -2.32
CA PHE A 144 -1.85 5.75 -3.08
C PHE A 144 -1.45 4.41 -2.42
N LEU A 145 -1.34 4.37 -1.09
CA LEU A 145 -1.12 3.13 -0.33
C LEU A 145 -2.26 2.09 -0.55
N LEU A 146 -3.50 2.56 -0.69
CA LEU A 146 -4.63 1.67 -1.00
C LEU A 146 -4.65 1.22 -2.46
N LEU A 147 -4.16 2.04 -3.38
CA LEU A 147 -4.00 1.67 -4.79
C LEU A 147 -2.93 0.58 -4.98
N GLU A 148 -1.86 0.57 -4.17
CA GLU A 148 -0.83 -0.47 -4.20
C GLU A 148 -1.37 -1.87 -3.88
N ASP A 149 -2.38 -1.94 -3.02
CA ASP A 149 -3.04 -3.19 -2.61
C ASP A 149 -4.13 -3.64 -3.61
N ASP A 150 -4.58 -2.77 -4.52
CA ASP A 150 -5.64 -3.11 -5.46
C ASP A 150 -5.06 -3.86 -6.68
N PRO A 151 -5.35 -5.16 -6.85
CA PRO A 151 -4.86 -5.94 -8.00
C PRO A 151 -5.37 -5.41 -9.35
N LYS A 152 -6.38 -4.53 -9.36
CA LYS A 152 -6.93 -3.91 -10.58
C LYS A 152 -6.33 -2.55 -10.90
N ALA A 153 -5.67 -1.89 -9.94
CA ALA A 153 -5.24 -0.50 -10.10
C ALA A 153 -4.15 -0.32 -11.17
N GLN A 154 -3.38 -1.37 -11.50
CA GLN A 154 -2.32 -1.35 -12.51
C GLN A 154 -1.49 -0.06 -12.46
N ILE A 155 -0.83 0.19 -11.32
CA ILE A 155 -0.12 1.45 -11.03
C ILE A 155 0.85 1.83 -12.15
N ASP A 156 1.57 0.86 -12.71
CA ASP A 156 2.49 1.08 -13.83
C ASP A 156 1.81 1.74 -15.04
N LYS A 157 0.53 1.43 -15.28
CA LYS A 157 -0.27 2.04 -16.34
C LYS A 157 -0.76 3.43 -15.95
N LEU A 158 -1.18 3.62 -14.69
CA LEU A 158 -1.62 4.91 -14.17
C LEU A 158 -0.50 5.96 -14.25
N TYR A 159 0.75 5.54 -14.04
CA TYR A 159 1.94 6.40 -14.07
C TYR A 159 2.74 6.29 -15.36
N GLU A 160 2.19 5.65 -16.40
CA GLU A 160 2.78 5.59 -17.75
C GLU A 160 4.22 5.07 -17.77
N VAL A 161 4.52 4.07 -16.93
CA VAL A 161 5.86 3.44 -16.85
C VAL A 161 6.28 2.86 -18.20
N TYR A 162 5.29 2.38 -18.95
CA TYR A 162 5.47 1.84 -20.29
C TYR A 162 4.79 2.72 -21.34
N PRO A 163 5.32 2.77 -22.57
CA PRO A 163 4.69 3.47 -23.68
C PRO A 163 3.25 3.01 -23.92
N LEU A 164 2.42 3.91 -24.43
CA LEU A 164 1.02 3.63 -24.73
C LEU A 164 0.89 2.40 -25.65
N GLY A 165 0.20 1.35 -25.17
CA GLY A 165 -0.01 0.12 -25.93
C GLY A 165 1.04 -0.98 -25.73
N PHE A 166 2.06 -0.76 -24.89
CA PHE A 166 2.97 -1.81 -24.44
C PHE A 166 2.46 -2.44 -23.14
N ASP A 167 2.24 -3.75 -23.16
CA ASP A 167 1.86 -4.53 -21.99
C ASP A 167 3.04 -5.45 -21.60
N PRO A 168 3.72 -5.22 -20.47
CA PRO A 168 4.90 -5.99 -20.09
C PRO A 168 4.60 -7.48 -19.91
N VAL A 169 3.36 -7.87 -19.58
CA VAL A 169 2.96 -9.28 -19.41
C VAL A 169 2.71 -9.96 -20.75
N ARG A 170 2.14 -9.22 -21.73
CA ARG A 170 1.83 -9.77 -23.06
C ARG A 170 3.00 -9.67 -24.04
N ASP A 171 3.79 -8.60 -23.96
CA ASP A 171 4.78 -8.21 -24.95
C ASP A 171 6.22 -8.60 -24.57
N ARG A 172 6.49 -8.92 -23.30
CA ARG A 172 7.74 -9.59 -22.88
C ARG A 172 7.46 -11.07 -22.71
N LYS A 173 8.03 -11.90 -23.58
CA LYS A 173 7.96 -13.35 -23.43
C LYS A 173 9.20 -13.82 -22.69
N MET A 174 8.98 -14.49 -21.56
CA MET A 174 10.02 -15.22 -20.85
C MET A 174 10.01 -16.66 -21.38
N LEU A 175 11.04 -17.01 -22.15
CA LEU A 175 11.27 -18.35 -22.66
C LEU A 175 12.16 -19.10 -21.67
N LEU A 176 11.65 -20.21 -21.17
CA LEU A 176 12.40 -21.13 -20.31
C LEU A 176 12.86 -22.30 -21.18
N THR A 177 14.15 -22.34 -21.50
CA THR A 177 14.73 -23.41 -22.30
C THR A 177 15.46 -24.37 -21.37
N LYS A 178 15.16 -25.67 -21.48
CA LYS A 178 15.84 -26.70 -20.69
C LYS A 178 17.05 -27.20 -21.48
N GLU A 179 18.24 -27.03 -20.93
CA GLU A 179 19.50 -27.51 -21.50
C GLU A 179 19.68 -29.02 -21.24
N GLU A 180 20.50 -29.67 -22.06
CA GLU A 180 20.71 -31.14 -22.05
C GLU A 180 21.27 -31.65 -20.70
N ASP A 181 22.01 -30.80 -20.00
CA ASP A 181 22.59 -30.99 -18.67
C ASP A 181 21.60 -30.70 -17.52
N GLY A 182 20.33 -30.45 -17.84
CA GLY A 182 19.24 -30.30 -16.87
C GLY A 182 19.11 -28.91 -16.25
N LYS A 183 19.94 -27.95 -16.69
CA LYS A 183 19.83 -26.53 -16.34
C LYS A 183 18.72 -25.85 -17.15
N TYR A 184 18.19 -24.76 -16.61
CA TYR A 184 17.21 -23.93 -17.30
C TYR A 184 17.87 -22.59 -17.65
N SER A 185 17.89 -22.24 -18.92
CA SER A 185 18.22 -20.90 -19.38
C SER A 185 16.96 -20.07 -19.56
N VAL A 186 17.03 -18.81 -19.17
CA VAL A 186 15.93 -17.85 -19.26
C VAL A 186 16.31 -16.85 -20.35
N GLU A 187 15.55 -16.86 -21.44
CA GLU A 187 15.65 -15.83 -22.48
C GLU A 187 14.44 -14.91 -22.39
N ILE A 188 14.68 -13.61 -22.32
CA ILE A 188 13.63 -12.60 -22.35
C ILE A 188 13.61 -12.01 -23.76
N GLU A 189 12.67 -12.47 -24.58
CA GLU A 189 12.39 -11.84 -25.87
C GLU A 189 11.54 -10.59 -25.62
N SER A 190 12.15 -9.41 -25.79
CA SER A 190 11.41 -8.15 -25.88
C SER A 190 11.27 -7.77 -27.35
N LYS A 191 10.03 -7.58 -27.83
CA LYS A 191 9.74 -7.18 -29.21
C LYS A 191 10.39 -5.86 -29.62
N ASN A 192 10.77 -5.03 -28.66
CA ASN A 192 11.45 -3.75 -28.82
C ASN A 192 12.22 -3.49 -27.52
N ASN A 193 13.45 -2.95 -27.59
CA ASN A 193 14.30 -2.61 -26.43
C ASN A 193 13.75 -1.38 -25.65
N ILE A 194 12.49 -1.47 -25.22
CA ILE A 194 11.74 -0.41 -24.56
C ILE A 194 12.17 -0.39 -23.09
N GLN A 195 12.85 0.70 -22.74
CA GLN A 195 13.20 0.98 -21.35
C GLN A 195 12.00 1.57 -20.62
N PRO A 196 11.61 1.02 -19.46
CA PRO A 196 10.55 1.59 -18.63
C PRO A 196 10.99 2.93 -18.03
N ASP A 197 10.10 3.91 -17.99
CA ASP A 197 10.34 5.21 -17.34
C ASP A 197 9.61 5.28 -16.00
N TYR A 198 10.37 5.08 -14.92
CA TYR A 198 9.83 5.14 -13.57
C TYR A 198 9.82 6.55 -12.96
N SER A 199 10.20 7.61 -13.71
CA SER A 199 10.35 8.95 -13.16
C SER A 199 9.07 9.48 -12.50
N LYS A 200 7.92 9.30 -13.16
CA LYS A 200 6.60 9.71 -12.63
C LYS A 200 6.19 8.89 -11.41
N LEU A 201 6.43 7.58 -11.46
CA LEU A 201 6.09 6.67 -10.37
C LEU A 201 6.96 6.94 -9.13
N ASN A 202 8.26 7.18 -9.31
CA ASN A 202 9.17 7.53 -8.23
C ASN A 202 8.77 8.83 -7.55
N LYS A 203 8.36 9.84 -8.31
CA LYS A 203 7.80 11.09 -7.73
C LYS A 203 6.53 10.83 -6.91
N ALA A 204 5.68 9.89 -7.33
CA ALA A 204 4.50 9.51 -6.57
C ALA A 204 4.88 8.81 -5.25
N PHE A 205 5.87 7.92 -5.26
CA PHE A 205 6.41 7.30 -4.04
C PHE A 205 7.07 8.31 -3.10
N GLU A 206 7.79 9.30 -3.63
CA GLU A 206 8.34 10.40 -2.83
C GLU A 206 7.22 11.22 -2.18
N ARG A 207 6.19 11.55 -2.94
CA ARG A 207 5.00 12.25 -2.44
C ARG A 207 4.27 11.44 -1.37
N GLN A 208 4.11 10.14 -1.57
CA GLN A 208 3.52 9.23 -0.56
C GLN A 208 4.34 9.25 0.74
N ARG A 209 5.66 9.15 0.66
CA ARG A 209 6.54 9.20 1.85
C ARG A 209 6.40 10.52 2.59
N ASN A 210 6.37 11.64 1.87
CA ASN A 210 6.17 12.96 2.43
C ASN A 210 4.81 13.08 3.15
N GLY A 211 3.73 12.60 2.53
CA GLY A 211 2.41 12.58 3.16
C GLY A 211 2.33 11.70 4.41
N LEU A 212 2.97 10.53 4.41
CA LEU A 212 3.04 9.67 5.62
C LEU A 212 3.86 10.32 6.74
N LEU A 213 4.92 11.05 6.41
CA LEU A 213 5.71 11.80 7.39
C LEU A 213 4.89 12.95 8.00
N LEU A 214 4.11 13.66 7.18
CA LEU A 214 3.18 14.69 7.67
C LEU A 214 2.10 14.10 8.58
N LEU A 215 1.54 12.92 8.23
CA LEU A 215 0.63 12.20 9.11
C LEU A 215 1.30 11.94 10.47
N GLY A 216 2.54 11.44 10.46
CA GLY A 216 3.31 11.21 11.68
C GLY A 216 3.61 12.47 12.49
N LEU A 217 3.75 13.65 11.87
CA LEU A 217 4.04 14.89 12.58
C LEU A 217 2.80 15.58 13.17
N TYR A 218 1.71 15.62 12.41
CA TYR A 218 0.49 16.34 12.80
C TYR A 218 -0.47 15.50 13.64
N PHE A 219 -0.36 14.19 13.54
CA PHE A 219 -1.25 13.24 14.18
C PHE A 219 -0.46 12.26 15.07
N ARG A 220 0.69 12.69 15.60
CA ARG A 220 1.52 11.89 16.50
C ARG A 220 0.78 11.52 17.79
N ASP A 221 -0.03 12.45 18.31
CA ASP A 221 -0.74 12.34 19.58
C ASP A 221 -2.10 11.64 19.42
N LEU A 222 -2.41 11.08 18.24
CA LEU A 222 -3.64 10.28 18.03
C LEU A 222 -3.61 8.92 18.73
N TRP A 223 -2.43 8.53 19.21
CA TRP A 223 -2.13 7.22 19.77
C TRP A 223 -1.90 7.24 21.29
N ASP A 224 -1.93 8.43 21.90
CA ASP A 224 -1.95 8.62 23.35
C ASP A 224 -3.38 8.46 23.91
#